data_AF-A0A316GRD5-F1
#
_entry.id   AF-A0A316GRD5-F1
#
_cell.length_a   1.000
_cell.length_b   1.000
_cell.length_c   1.000
_cell.angle_alpha   90.00
_cell.angle_beta   90.00
_cell.angle_gamma   90.00
#
_symmetry.space_group_name_H-M   'P 1'
#
loop_
_entity.id
_entity.type
_entity.pdbx_description
1 polymer ?
#
loop_
_entity_poly.entity_id
_entity_poly.type
_entity_poly.pdbx_seq_one_letter_code
_entity_poly.pdbx_strand_id
1 'polypeptide(L)'
;MKQRMTPTRKAYDLSAIVDKLEAGRYKPLVRAIKAFHAAESVGIDLAAAAESVKLLKGLDKAISDETSHMGSALLVHAVVVYSRATHSKAISRFNVGVTSAYDNLLKAKHREVVDLRDKCIAHFGPGKDGWHVEHVIYLETPKGNGLTMTHRRTNFSLRTIEDLDALLSVAIPHVTKLQRDRANDLNAALNGNDKELWKLIDGHGFDLDGFLAPAGTSDKAWDDGAFSQNLWERKSS
;
A
#
# COMPACT_ATOMS: atom_id res chain seq x y z
N MET A 1 -47.45 15.87 12.69
CA MET A 1 -46.20 16.07 11.93
C MET A 1 -45.28 14.90 12.26
N LYS A 2 -45.17 13.87 11.40
CA LYS A 2 -44.34 12.69 11.69
C LYS A 2 -42.88 13.08 11.41
N GLN A 3 -42.05 13.15 12.46
CA GLN A 3 -40.59 13.17 12.31
C GLN A 3 -40.23 11.96 11.44
N ARG A 4 -39.72 12.21 10.23
CA ARG A 4 -38.99 11.18 9.48
C ARG A 4 -37.78 10.83 10.34
N MET A 5 -37.83 9.69 11.02
CA MET A 5 -36.63 9.10 11.59
C MET A 5 -35.66 8.90 10.43
N THR A 6 -34.58 9.67 10.41
CA THR A 6 -33.43 9.37 9.58
C THR A 6 -32.94 7.96 9.97
N PRO A 7 -32.75 7.04 9.02
CA PRO A 7 -32.22 5.72 9.34
C PRO A 7 -30.92 5.89 10.11
N THR A 8 -30.81 5.21 11.25
CA THR A 8 -29.61 5.25 12.08
C THR A 8 -28.48 4.62 11.28
N ARG A 9 -27.45 5.42 10.96
CA ARG A 9 -26.25 4.93 10.27
C ARG A 9 -25.54 3.95 11.19
N LYS A 10 -25.13 2.80 10.64
CA LYS A 10 -24.42 1.75 11.39
C LYS A 10 -23.23 1.27 10.57
N ALA A 11 -22.10 1.09 11.22
CA ALA A 11 -20.93 0.43 10.68
C ALA A 11 -20.63 -0.83 11.50
N TYR A 12 -20.03 -1.84 10.86
CA TYR A 12 -19.69 -3.10 11.49
C TYR A 12 -18.25 -3.48 11.13
N ASP A 13 -17.53 -4.05 12.10
CA ASP A 13 -16.16 -4.50 11.88
C ASP A 13 -16.15 -5.95 11.36
N LEU A 14 -16.19 -6.09 10.03
CA LEU A 14 -16.11 -7.40 9.39
C LEU A 14 -14.73 -8.07 9.57
N SER A 15 -13.68 -7.31 9.87
CA SER A 15 -12.35 -7.90 10.12
C SER A 15 -12.29 -8.55 11.51
N ALA A 16 -12.92 -7.95 12.52
CA ALA A 16 -12.94 -8.46 13.89
C ALA A 16 -13.72 -9.77 14.06
N ILE A 17 -14.65 -10.09 13.16
CA ILE A 17 -15.43 -11.33 13.24
C ILE A 17 -14.75 -12.52 12.58
N VAL A 18 -13.71 -12.30 11.75
CA VAL A 18 -13.07 -13.34 10.93
C VAL A 18 -12.62 -14.55 11.75
N ASP A 19 -12.02 -14.32 12.91
CA ASP A 19 -11.50 -15.38 13.78
C ASP A 19 -12.58 -16.01 14.68
N LYS A 20 -13.78 -15.41 14.70
CA LYS A 20 -14.96 -15.88 15.45
C LYS A 20 -15.91 -16.69 14.58
N LEU A 21 -15.74 -16.65 13.26
CA LEU A 21 -16.54 -17.41 12.31
C LEU A 21 -16.09 -18.88 12.32
N GLU A 22 -17.06 -19.79 12.39
CA GLU A 22 -16.80 -21.21 12.20
C GLU A 22 -16.27 -21.46 10.78
N ALA A 23 -14.96 -21.73 10.68
CA ALA A 23 -14.25 -21.80 9.40
C ALA A 23 -14.81 -22.86 8.43
N GLY A 24 -15.51 -23.89 8.93
CA GLY A 24 -16.19 -24.90 8.10
C GLY A 24 -17.46 -24.35 7.43
N ARG A 25 -18.26 -23.56 8.16
CA ARG A 25 -19.56 -23.03 7.71
C ARG A 25 -19.41 -21.77 6.88
N TYR A 26 -18.56 -20.83 7.33
CA TYR A 26 -18.43 -19.49 6.73
C TYR A 26 -17.12 -19.32 5.94
N LYS A 27 -16.49 -20.40 5.49
CA LYS A 27 -15.25 -20.38 4.70
C LYS A 27 -15.28 -19.38 3.53
N PRO A 28 -16.36 -19.33 2.71
CA PRO A 28 -16.41 -18.40 1.57
C PRO A 28 -16.39 -16.94 2.02
N LEU A 29 -17.14 -16.61 3.07
CA LEU A 29 -17.19 -15.26 3.64
C LEU A 29 -15.86 -14.84 4.25
N VAL A 30 -15.23 -15.70 5.06
CA VAL A 30 -13.90 -15.45 5.62
C VAL A 30 -12.88 -15.16 4.52
N ARG A 31 -12.90 -15.94 3.44
CA ARG A 31 -12.03 -15.73 2.28
C ARG A 31 -12.33 -14.40 1.59
N ALA A 32 -13.60 -14.06 1.40
CA ALA A 32 -14.00 -12.82 0.74
C ALA A 32 -13.60 -11.58 1.56
N ILE A 33 -13.80 -11.59 2.88
CA ILE A 33 -13.37 -10.51 3.79
C ILE A 33 -11.85 -10.31 3.69
N LYS A 34 -11.07 -11.39 3.83
CA LYS A 34 -9.60 -11.32 3.75
C LYS A 34 -9.12 -10.84 2.37
N ALA A 35 -9.75 -11.29 1.29
CA ALA A 35 -9.38 -10.88 -0.06
C ALA A 35 -9.71 -9.41 -0.34
N PHE A 36 -10.87 -8.92 0.10
CA PHE A 36 -11.24 -7.51 -0.01
C PHE A 36 -10.30 -6.62 0.81
N HIS A 37 -10.07 -6.95 2.08
CA HIS A 37 -9.12 -6.21 2.94
C HIS A 37 -7.71 -6.18 2.32
N ALA A 38 -7.21 -7.31 1.81
CA ALA A 38 -5.91 -7.34 1.14
C ALA A 38 -5.86 -6.42 -0.10
N ALA A 39 -6.90 -6.42 -0.94
CA ALA A 39 -6.97 -5.56 -2.12
C ALA A 39 -7.01 -4.06 -1.74
N GLU A 40 -7.82 -3.67 -0.76
CA GLU A 40 -7.89 -2.29 -0.25
C GLU A 40 -6.56 -1.84 0.35
N SER A 41 -5.92 -2.67 1.18
CA SER A 41 -4.62 -2.36 1.77
C SER A 41 -3.53 -2.19 0.71
N VAL A 42 -3.52 -3.01 -0.35
CA VAL A 42 -2.59 -2.86 -1.47
C VAL A 42 -2.86 -1.57 -2.23
N GLY A 43 -4.12 -1.20 -2.45
CA GLY A 43 -4.49 0.07 -3.10
C GLY A 43 -3.94 1.29 -2.35
N ILE A 44 -4.10 1.30 -1.02
CA ILE A 44 -3.57 2.36 -0.15
C ILE A 44 -2.04 2.46 -0.27
N ASP A 45 -1.34 1.32 -0.23
CA ASP A 45 0.11 1.26 -0.37
C ASP A 45 0.58 1.84 -1.72
N LEU A 46 -0.06 1.43 -2.83
CA LEU A 46 0.28 1.94 -4.16
C LEU A 46 0.01 3.44 -4.30
N ALA A 47 -1.08 3.95 -3.74
CA ALA A 47 -1.39 5.38 -3.74
C ALA A 47 -0.35 6.19 -2.95
N ALA A 48 0.05 5.72 -1.76
CA ALA A 48 1.09 6.37 -0.96
C ALA A 48 2.46 6.37 -1.67
N ALA A 49 2.80 5.29 -2.36
CA ALA A 49 4.00 5.24 -3.19
C ALA A 49 3.92 6.24 -4.37
N ALA A 50 2.77 6.35 -5.04
CA ALA A 50 2.56 7.29 -6.14
C ALA A 50 2.65 8.76 -5.71
N GLU A 51 2.11 9.12 -4.54
CA GLU A 51 2.29 10.48 -4.01
C GLU A 51 3.77 10.78 -3.72
N SER A 52 4.53 9.81 -3.23
CA SER A 52 5.97 9.97 -3.03
C SER A 52 6.72 10.19 -4.35
N VAL A 53 6.38 9.42 -5.39
CA VAL A 53 6.93 9.57 -6.76
C VAL A 53 6.58 10.92 -7.37
N LYS A 54 5.34 11.38 -7.18
CA LYS A 54 4.88 12.69 -7.65
C LYS A 54 5.66 13.83 -6.98
N LEU A 55 5.87 13.76 -5.66
CA LEU A 55 6.70 14.74 -4.94
C LEU A 55 8.15 14.71 -5.42
N LEU A 56 8.72 13.51 -5.62
CA LEU A 56 10.08 13.35 -6.16
C LEU A 56 10.27 13.99 -7.53
N LYS A 57 9.28 13.84 -8.43
CA LYS A 57 9.29 14.49 -9.75
C LYS A 57 9.22 16.01 -9.68
N GLY A 58 8.65 16.55 -8.59
CA GLY A 58 8.51 17.98 -8.34
C GLY A 58 9.68 18.62 -7.60
N LEU A 59 10.67 17.84 -7.15
CA LEU A 59 11.85 18.41 -6.49
C LEU A 59 12.67 19.23 -7.48
N ASP A 60 13.08 20.42 -7.05
CA ASP A 60 13.92 21.31 -7.85
C ASP A 60 15.28 20.66 -8.14
N LYS A 61 15.80 20.92 -9.34
CA LYS A 61 17.12 20.45 -9.79
C LYS A 61 18.26 21.17 -9.07
N ALA A 62 18.00 22.28 -8.40
CA ALA A 62 18.93 22.91 -7.49
C ALA A 62 19.11 22.03 -6.24
N ILE A 63 20.10 21.13 -6.28
CA ILE A 63 20.40 20.21 -5.18
C ILE A 63 20.98 21.03 -4.01
N SER A 64 20.17 21.25 -2.98
CA SER A 64 20.64 21.56 -1.62
C SER A 64 20.72 20.29 -0.79
N ASP A 65 21.37 20.36 0.38
CA ASP A 65 21.42 19.25 1.33
C ASP A 65 20.01 18.85 1.80
N GLU A 66 19.12 19.82 2.02
CA GLU A 66 17.73 19.57 2.40
C GLU A 66 16.95 18.85 1.29
N THR A 67 17.07 19.31 0.03
CA THR A 67 16.44 18.66 -1.13
C THR A 67 16.98 17.23 -1.32
N SER A 68 18.27 17.01 -1.04
CA SER A 68 18.90 15.69 -1.07
C SER A 68 18.31 14.72 -0.04
N HIS A 69 18.21 15.16 1.22
CA HIS A 69 17.68 14.33 2.30
C HIS A 69 16.20 14.03 2.13
N MET A 70 15.41 15.03 1.74
CA MET A 70 13.99 14.85 1.45
C MET A 70 13.78 13.90 0.26
N GLY A 71 14.55 14.07 -0.83
CA GLY A 71 14.49 13.16 -1.97
C GLY A 71 14.86 11.71 -1.59
N SER A 72 15.86 11.53 -0.74
CA SER A 72 16.21 10.21 -0.23
C SER A 72 15.09 9.57 0.60
N ALA A 73 14.52 10.32 1.54
CA ALA A 73 13.42 9.84 2.37
C ALA A 73 12.19 9.44 1.54
N LEU A 74 11.81 10.29 0.57
CA LEU A 74 10.68 10.02 -0.33
C LEU A 74 10.92 8.79 -1.19
N LEU A 75 12.13 8.61 -1.73
CA LEU A 75 12.43 7.46 -2.57
C LEU A 75 12.46 6.16 -1.77
N VAL A 76 13.07 6.17 -0.58
CA VAL A 76 13.06 5.01 0.32
C VAL A 76 11.62 4.63 0.67
N HIS A 77 10.79 5.62 1.03
CA HIS A 77 9.36 5.38 1.29
C HIS A 77 8.65 4.78 0.07
N ALA A 78 8.82 5.36 -1.12
CA ALA A 78 8.20 4.86 -2.34
C ALA A 78 8.61 3.41 -2.65
N VAL A 79 9.91 3.10 -2.59
CA VAL A 79 10.45 1.75 -2.86
C VAL A 79 9.94 0.74 -1.85
N VAL A 80 9.96 1.07 -0.55
CA VAL A 80 9.53 0.16 0.53
C VAL A 80 8.04 -0.11 0.45
N VAL A 81 7.21 0.93 0.30
CA VAL A 81 5.76 0.79 0.27
C VAL A 81 5.30 0.09 -1.02
N TYR A 82 5.87 0.43 -2.17
CA TYR A 82 5.63 -0.30 -3.43
C TYR A 82 5.99 -1.79 -3.29
N SER A 83 7.15 -2.09 -2.72
CA SER A 83 7.59 -3.49 -2.52
C SER A 83 6.69 -4.22 -1.53
N ARG A 84 6.19 -3.54 -0.49
CA ARG A 84 5.21 -4.10 0.44
C ARG A 84 3.88 -4.45 -0.24
N ALA A 85 3.41 -3.61 -1.18
CA ALA A 85 2.21 -3.86 -1.97
C ALA A 85 2.38 -5.03 -2.96
N THR A 86 3.55 -5.16 -3.57
CA THR A 86 3.75 -6.03 -4.75
C THR A 86 4.49 -7.33 -4.46
N HIS A 87 5.32 -7.36 -3.41
CA HIS A 87 6.20 -8.47 -3.07
C HIS A 87 5.84 -9.03 -1.68
N SER A 88 4.65 -9.63 -1.58
CA SER A 88 4.20 -10.30 -0.36
C SER A 88 4.55 -11.80 -0.38
N LYS A 89 5.79 -12.12 -0.01
CA LYS A 89 6.13 -13.45 0.53
C LYS A 89 5.61 -13.64 1.98
N ALA A 90 5.01 -12.60 2.56
CA ALA A 90 4.44 -12.66 3.90
C ALA A 90 3.22 -13.60 3.92
N ILE A 91 3.35 -14.70 4.66
CA ILE A 91 2.32 -15.75 4.87
C ILE A 91 0.94 -15.16 5.26
N SER A 92 0.92 -13.98 5.88
CA SER A 92 -0.28 -13.30 6.37
C SER A 92 -1.05 -12.49 5.32
N ARG A 93 -0.50 -12.20 4.13
CA ARG A 93 -1.19 -11.41 3.09
C ARG A 93 -1.63 -12.32 1.94
N PHE A 94 -2.91 -12.25 1.59
CA PHE A 94 -3.40 -12.82 0.33
C PHE A 94 -2.65 -12.17 -0.84
N ASN A 95 -2.11 -12.97 -1.75
CA ASN A 95 -1.51 -12.44 -2.97
C ASN A 95 -2.62 -11.85 -3.85
N VAL A 96 -2.65 -10.52 -3.95
CA VAL A 96 -3.64 -9.76 -4.73
C VAL A 96 -3.36 -9.85 -6.24
N GLY A 97 -2.14 -10.26 -6.64
CA GLY A 97 -1.79 -10.42 -8.05
C GLY A 97 -1.47 -9.11 -8.76
N VAL A 98 -0.88 -8.13 -8.07
CA VAL A 98 -0.55 -6.80 -8.66
C VAL A 98 0.31 -6.94 -9.92
N THR A 99 1.31 -7.81 -9.88
CA THR A 99 2.28 -8.00 -10.97
C THR A 99 1.73 -8.78 -12.16
N SER A 100 0.48 -9.27 -12.10
CA SER A 100 -0.12 -10.01 -13.21
C SER A 100 -0.41 -9.13 -14.42
N ALA A 101 -0.54 -7.82 -14.21
CA ALA A 101 -0.75 -6.83 -15.27
C ALA A 101 0.54 -6.40 -15.98
N TYR A 102 1.71 -6.85 -15.50
CA TYR A 102 2.99 -6.43 -16.05
C TYR A 102 3.40 -7.26 -17.26
N ASP A 103 3.85 -6.57 -18.30
CA ASP A 103 4.60 -7.17 -19.40
C ASP A 103 6.05 -7.51 -18.99
N ASN A 104 6.86 -8.01 -19.93
CA ASN A 104 8.24 -8.41 -19.62
C ASN A 104 9.14 -7.22 -19.24
N LEU A 105 8.88 -6.03 -19.79
CA LEU A 105 9.64 -4.82 -19.50
C LEU A 105 9.34 -4.33 -18.08
N LEU A 106 8.07 -4.22 -17.72
CA LEU A 106 7.62 -3.86 -16.38
C LEU A 106 8.05 -4.91 -15.36
N LYS A 107 8.03 -6.21 -15.69
CA LYS A 107 8.59 -7.25 -14.81
C LYS A 107 10.07 -7.05 -14.54
N ALA A 108 10.85 -6.57 -15.52
CA ALA A 108 12.26 -6.25 -15.30
C ALA A 108 12.41 -5.07 -14.34
N LYS A 109 11.68 -3.96 -14.57
CA LYS A 109 11.66 -2.80 -13.68
C LYS A 109 11.23 -3.16 -12.25
N HIS A 110 10.18 -3.96 -12.12
CA HIS A 110 9.70 -4.47 -10.84
C HIS A 110 10.80 -5.21 -10.08
N ARG A 111 11.52 -6.11 -10.76
CA ARG A 111 12.65 -6.83 -10.15
C ARG A 111 13.76 -5.87 -9.70
N GLU A 112 14.07 -4.85 -10.48
CA GLU A 112 15.08 -3.85 -10.10
C GLU A 112 14.69 -3.05 -8.85
N VAL A 113 13.42 -2.63 -8.74
CA VAL A 113 12.91 -1.93 -7.55
C VAL A 113 12.88 -2.83 -6.32
N VAL A 114 12.44 -4.08 -6.46
CA VAL A 114 12.45 -5.05 -5.36
C VAL A 114 13.88 -5.39 -4.94
N ASP A 115 14.80 -5.57 -5.89
CA ASP A 115 16.21 -5.78 -5.59
C ASP A 115 16.84 -4.58 -4.89
N LEU A 116 16.47 -3.35 -5.26
CA LEU A 116 16.90 -2.14 -4.55
C LEU A 116 16.42 -2.16 -3.08
N ARG A 117 15.17 -2.53 -2.84
CA ARG A 117 14.63 -2.69 -1.48
C ARG A 117 15.40 -3.75 -0.71
N ASP A 118 15.45 -4.97 -1.25
CA ASP A 118 16.00 -6.13 -0.56
C ASP A 118 17.51 -5.99 -0.36
N LYS A 119 18.28 -5.68 -1.40
CA LYS A 119 19.75 -5.80 -1.38
C LYS A 119 20.48 -4.52 -0.99
N CYS A 120 19.80 -3.39 -0.91
CA CYS A 120 20.44 -2.09 -0.65
C CYS A 120 19.79 -1.32 0.49
N ILE A 121 18.47 -1.18 0.50
CA ILE A 121 17.77 -0.40 1.54
C ILE A 121 17.66 -1.23 2.83
N ALA A 122 17.23 -2.49 2.73
CA ALA A 122 16.99 -3.34 3.89
C ALA A 122 18.23 -4.12 4.36
N HIS A 123 19.23 -4.27 3.49
CA HIS A 123 20.43 -5.07 3.76
C HIS A 123 21.71 -4.30 3.42
N PHE A 124 22.80 -4.71 4.06
CA PHE A 124 24.14 -4.19 3.78
C PHE A 124 24.63 -4.71 2.43
N GLY A 125 24.53 -3.87 1.41
CA GLY A 125 24.99 -4.18 0.08
C GLY A 125 25.14 -2.91 -0.76
N PRO A 126 25.96 -2.96 -1.83
CA PRO A 126 26.24 -1.78 -2.64
C PRO A 126 25.06 -1.33 -3.51
N GLY A 127 24.02 -2.17 -3.61
CA GLY A 127 22.96 -2.02 -4.61
C GLY A 127 23.49 -2.17 -6.05
N LYS A 128 22.57 -2.24 -7.01
CA LYS A 128 22.92 -2.19 -8.44
C LYS A 128 23.28 -0.76 -8.82
N ASP A 129 24.30 -0.52 -9.63
CA ASP A 129 24.73 0.83 -10.04
C ASP A 129 25.38 1.69 -8.91
N GLY A 130 25.86 1.06 -7.83
CA GLY A 130 26.66 1.72 -6.80
C GLY A 130 25.87 2.69 -5.91
N TRP A 131 24.66 2.28 -5.51
CA TRP A 131 23.83 3.01 -4.53
C TRP A 131 24.57 3.32 -3.24
N HIS A 132 25.31 2.34 -2.73
CA HIS A 132 26.23 2.50 -1.62
C HIS A 132 27.61 2.07 -2.07
N VAL A 133 28.59 2.97 -1.95
CA VAL A 133 29.99 2.67 -2.18
C VAL A 133 30.72 2.99 -0.90
N GLU A 134 31.28 1.97 -0.25
CA GLU A 134 31.96 2.09 1.02
C GLU A 134 33.34 1.42 0.89
N HIS A 135 34.39 2.11 1.32
CA HIS A 135 35.77 1.62 1.25
C HIS A 135 36.47 1.87 2.58
N VAL A 136 37.11 0.83 3.10
CA VAL A 136 38.12 0.98 4.15
C VAL A 136 39.41 1.41 3.46
N ILE A 137 39.96 2.54 3.87
CA ILE A 137 41.17 3.12 3.29
C ILE A 137 42.24 3.28 4.35
N TYR A 138 43.48 3.08 3.93
CA TYR A 138 44.67 3.40 4.71
C TYR A 138 45.23 4.73 4.19
N LEU A 139 45.42 5.68 5.10
CA LEU A 139 45.90 7.02 4.82
C LEU A 139 47.32 7.16 5.35
N GLU A 140 48.27 7.44 4.46
CA GLU A 140 49.62 7.85 4.82
C GLU A 140 49.71 9.37 4.74
N THR A 141 50.08 10.02 5.84
CA THR A 141 50.24 11.47 5.90
C THR A 141 51.57 11.84 6.56
N PRO A 142 52.09 13.06 6.35
CA PRO A 142 53.30 13.52 7.05
C PRO A 142 53.19 13.53 8.58
N LYS A 143 51.97 13.51 9.12
CA LYS A 143 51.69 13.49 10.57
C LYS A 143 51.51 12.07 11.14
N GLY A 144 51.64 11.05 10.30
CA GLY A 144 51.42 9.65 10.66
C GLY A 144 50.39 8.97 9.77
N ASN A 145 50.21 7.67 10.02
CA ASN A 145 49.34 6.80 9.23
C ASN A 145 48.03 6.52 9.99
N GLY A 146 46.94 6.27 9.27
CA GLY A 146 45.64 5.99 9.85
C GLY A 146 44.78 5.05 9.00
N LEU A 147 43.83 4.37 9.64
CA LEU A 147 42.78 3.60 8.97
C LEU A 147 41.45 4.35 9.13
N THR A 148 40.70 4.49 8.05
CA THR A 148 39.37 5.10 8.10
C THR A 148 38.45 4.47 7.05
N MET A 149 37.17 4.81 7.09
CA MET A 149 36.18 4.43 6.08
C MET A 149 35.71 5.68 5.32
N THR A 150 35.66 5.59 4.00
CA THR A 150 35.00 6.59 3.14
C THR A 150 33.75 5.98 2.52
N HIS A 151 32.73 6.81 2.29
CA HIS A 151 31.50 6.36 1.68
C HIS A 151 30.91 7.39 0.70
N ARG A 152 30.17 6.87 -0.28
CA ARG A 152 29.28 7.64 -1.16
C ARG A 152 27.94 6.92 -1.22
N ARG A 153 26.85 7.66 -1.00
CA ARG A 153 25.48 7.14 -1.09
C ARG A 153 24.70 7.93 -2.14
N THR A 154 23.98 7.23 -2.98
CA THR A 154 23.02 7.83 -3.92
C THR A 154 21.78 8.22 -3.15
N ASN A 155 21.48 9.52 -3.10
CA ASN A 155 20.32 10.02 -2.35
C ASN A 155 19.01 9.63 -3.05
N PHE A 156 18.91 9.90 -4.35
CA PHE A 156 17.80 9.43 -5.19
C PHE A 156 18.24 9.31 -6.66
N SER A 157 17.50 8.54 -7.46
CA SER A 157 17.82 8.24 -8.86
C SER A 157 16.62 8.53 -9.75
N LEU A 158 16.81 9.37 -10.77
CA LEU A 158 15.77 9.68 -11.75
C LEU A 158 15.25 8.41 -12.45
N ARG A 159 16.14 7.49 -12.81
CA ARG A 159 15.76 6.21 -13.41
C ARG A 159 14.83 5.41 -12.50
N THR A 160 15.14 5.31 -11.21
CA THR A 160 14.29 4.59 -10.26
C THR A 160 12.93 5.27 -10.07
N ILE A 161 12.90 6.60 -10.09
CA ILE A 161 11.65 7.38 -10.03
C ILE A 161 10.79 7.09 -11.27
N GLU A 162 11.38 7.10 -12.47
CA GLU A 162 10.69 6.78 -13.73
C GLU A 162 10.22 5.32 -13.79
N ASP A 163 11.01 4.38 -13.27
CA ASP A 163 10.63 2.97 -13.19
C ASP A 163 9.45 2.76 -12.24
N LEU A 164 9.47 3.38 -11.05
CA LEU A 164 8.34 3.35 -10.11
C LEU A 164 7.08 3.96 -10.73
N ASP A 165 7.20 5.10 -11.40
CA ASP A 165 6.06 5.74 -12.07
C ASP A 165 5.43 4.85 -13.15
N ALA A 166 6.26 4.23 -13.99
CA ALA A 166 5.80 3.29 -15.01
C ALA A 166 5.09 2.07 -14.38
N LEU A 167 5.64 1.53 -13.28
CA LEU A 167 5.03 0.40 -12.56
C LEU A 167 3.69 0.78 -11.91
N LEU A 168 3.61 1.96 -11.31
CA LEU A 168 2.43 2.46 -10.59
C LEU A 168 1.29 2.81 -11.56
N SER A 169 1.60 3.42 -12.71
CA SER A 169 0.59 3.75 -13.73
C SER A 169 -0.17 2.54 -14.28
N VAL A 170 0.43 1.35 -14.25
CA VAL A 170 -0.22 0.09 -14.62
C VAL A 170 -0.82 -0.63 -13.40
N ALA A 171 -0.12 -0.63 -12.26
CA ALA A 171 -0.57 -1.34 -11.07
C ALA A 171 -1.84 -0.75 -10.47
N ILE A 172 -1.94 0.58 -10.38
CA ILE A 172 -3.06 1.25 -9.72
C ILE A 172 -4.39 0.92 -10.43
N PRO A 173 -4.57 1.15 -11.75
CA PRO A 173 -5.81 0.80 -12.42
C PRO A 173 -6.19 -0.68 -12.32
N HIS A 174 -5.20 -1.57 -12.37
CA HIS A 174 -5.41 -3.01 -12.20
C HIS A 174 -5.91 -3.36 -10.80
N VAL A 175 -5.28 -2.81 -9.75
CA VAL A 175 -5.72 -3.01 -8.37
C VAL A 175 -7.08 -2.39 -8.12
N THR A 176 -7.39 -1.22 -8.68
CA THR A 176 -8.74 -0.63 -8.61
C THR A 176 -9.81 -1.53 -9.23
N LYS A 177 -9.49 -2.28 -10.27
CA LYS A 177 -10.40 -3.31 -10.80
C LYS A 177 -10.53 -4.48 -9.82
N LEU A 178 -9.42 -4.97 -9.27
CA LEU A 178 -9.45 -6.06 -8.29
C LEU A 178 -10.22 -5.68 -7.03
N GLN A 179 -10.10 -4.45 -6.52
CA GLN A 179 -10.86 -3.95 -5.38
C GLN A 179 -12.37 -4.04 -5.64
N ARG A 180 -12.82 -3.58 -6.83
CA ARG A 180 -14.21 -3.73 -7.27
C ARG A 180 -14.65 -5.19 -7.32
N ASP A 181 -13.85 -6.06 -7.93
CA ASP A 181 -14.15 -7.48 -8.05
C ASP A 181 -14.28 -8.12 -6.65
N ARG A 182 -13.37 -7.80 -5.71
CA ARG A 182 -13.42 -8.33 -4.33
C ARG A 182 -14.54 -7.74 -3.48
N ALA A 183 -14.94 -6.50 -3.73
CA ALA A 183 -16.12 -5.92 -3.09
C ALA A 183 -17.39 -6.65 -3.53
N ASN A 184 -17.52 -6.95 -4.83
CA ASN A 184 -18.63 -7.74 -5.36
C ASN A 184 -18.64 -9.17 -4.79
N ASP A 185 -17.48 -9.83 -4.72
CA ASP A 185 -17.34 -11.16 -4.11
C ASP A 185 -17.78 -11.15 -2.64
N LEU A 186 -17.36 -10.13 -1.87
CA LEU A 186 -17.73 -9.97 -0.46
C LEU A 186 -19.23 -9.70 -0.31
N ASN A 187 -19.80 -8.83 -1.13
CA ASN A 187 -21.24 -8.56 -1.12
C ASN A 187 -22.06 -9.81 -1.44
N ALA A 188 -21.68 -10.57 -2.48
CA ALA A 188 -22.31 -11.83 -2.81
C ALA A 188 -22.18 -12.85 -1.66
N ALA A 189 -21.00 -12.93 -1.03
CA ALA A 189 -20.75 -13.79 0.11
C ALA A 189 -21.53 -13.38 1.36
N LEU A 190 -21.96 -12.11 1.50
CA LEU A 190 -22.83 -11.63 2.58
C LEU A 190 -24.31 -11.94 2.30
N ASN A 191 -24.77 -11.74 1.06
CA ASN A 191 -26.18 -11.78 0.63
C ASN A 191 -26.83 -13.17 0.58
N GLY A 192 -26.20 -14.21 1.13
CA GLY A 192 -26.74 -15.58 1.16
C GLY A 192 -26.75 -16.24 2.54
N ASN A 193 -26.45 -15.50 3.61
CA ASN A 193 -26.26 -16.10 4.93
C ASN A 193 -27.51 -16.06 5.81
N ASP A 194 -27.46 -16.90 6.84
CA ASP A 194 -28.50 -17.04 7.86
C ASP A 194 -28.52 -15.89 8.88
N LYS A 195 -29.57 -15.91 9.71
CA LYS A 195 -29.78 -14.95 10.80
C LYS A 195 -28.73 -15.07 11.91
N GLU A 196 -28.04 -16.21 12.03
CA GLU A 196 -27.02 -16.39 13.07
C GLU A 196 -25.77 -15.59 12.74
N LEU A 197 -25.36 -15.58 11.48
CA LEU A 197 -24.29 -14.69 11.02
C LEU A 197 -24.63 -13.22 11.28
N TRP A 198 -25.84 -12.78 10.91
CA TRP A 198 -26.23 -11.39 11.08
C TRP A 198 -26.29 -10.97 12.56
N LYS A 199 -26.71 -11.86 13.46
CA LYS A 199 -26.59 -11.62 14.92
C LYS A 199 -25.14 -11.46 15.35
N LEU A 200 -24.22 -12.23 14.79
CA LEU A 200 -22.78 -12.10 15.09
C LEU A 200 -22.24 -10.76 14.58
N ILE A 201 -22.58 -10.36 13.35
CA ILE A 201 -22.20 -9.06 12.76
C ILE A 201 -22.76 -7.90 13.61
N ASP A 202 -24.03 -7.97 13.99
CA ASP A 202 -24.68 -6.95 14.82
C ASP A 202 -24.00 -6.79 16.19
N GLY A 203 -23.41 -7.86 16.72
CA GLY A 203 -22.61 -7.84 17.95
C GLY A 203 -21.25 -7.15 17.81
N HIS A 204 -20.83 -6.78 16.60
CA HIS A 204 -19.54 -6.16 16.28
C HIS A 204 -19.72 -4.81 15.58
N GLY A 205 -20.51 -3.93 16.20
CA GLY A 205 -20.62 -2.54 15.77
C GLY A 205 -19.25 -1.84 15.77
N PHE A 206 -19.00 -1.03 14.75
CA PHE A 206 -17.80 -0.24 14.60
C PHE A 206 -18.12 1.25 14.83
N ASP A 207 -17.44 1.87 15.80
CA ASP A 207 -17.55 3.30 16.07
C ASP A 207 -16.70 4.08 15.06
N LEU A 208 -17.30 4.34 13.89
CA LEU A 208 -16.63 5.05 12.80
C LEU A 208 -16.30 6.50 13.19
N ASP A 209 -17.19 7.17 13.93
CA ASP A 209 -17.00 8.56 14.31
C ASP A 209 -15.87 8.70 15.33
N GLY A 210 -15.81 7.82 16.34
CA GLY A 210 -14.70 7.75 17.28
C GLY A 210 -13.37 7.40 16.63
N PHE A 211 -13.38 6.48 15.64
CA PHE A 211 -12.17 6.11 14.90
C PHE A 211 -11.61 7.28 14.06
N LEU A 212 -12.48 8.08 13.46
CA LEU A 212 -12.09 9.20 12.58
C LEU A 212 -11.94 10.55 13.29
N ALA A 213 -12.35 10.65 14.56
CA ALA A 213 -12.29 11.89 15.34
C ALA A 213 -10.93 12.62 15.28
N PRO A 214 -9.76 11.94 15.35
CA PRO A 214 -8.46 12.63 15.26
C PRO A 214 -8.20 13.32 13.92
N ALA A 215 -8.86 12.88 12.84
CA ALA A 215 -8.70 13.42 11.50
C ALA A 215 -9.76 14.48 11.14
N GLY A 216 -10.82 14.62 11.93
CA GLY A 216 -11.93 15.55 11.66
C GLY A 216 -12.73 15.22 10.40
N THR A 217 -12.81 13.94 10.02
CA THR A 217 -13.40 13.48 8.75
C THR A 217 -14.63 12.58 8.90
N SER A 218 -15.20 12.45 10.10
CA SER A 218 -16.30 11.51 10.41
C SER A 218 -17.53 11.70 9.52
N ASP A 219 -18.03 12.94 9.37
CA ASP A 219 -19.22 13.21 8.55
C ASP A 219 -19.00 12.85 7.08
N LYS A 220 -17.79 13.13 6.57
CA LYS A 220 -17.42 12.83 5.18
C LYS A 220 -17.37 11.32 4.92
N ALA A 221 -17.02 10.51 5.92
CA ALA A 221 -16.92 9.06 5.74
C ALA A 221 -18.27 8.38 5.46
N TRP A 222 -19.38 9.07 5.74
CA TRP A 222 -20.73 8.62 5.42
C TRP A 222 -21.25 9.14 4.08
N ASP A 223 -20.50 9.99 3.38
CA ASP A 223 -20.87 10.47 2.05
C ASP A 223 -20.66 9.35 1.01
N ASP A 224 -21.54 9.27 0.02
CA ASP A 224 -21.45 8.26 -1.05
C ASP A 224 -20.08 8.31 -1.77
N GLY A 225 -19.44 9.48 -1.83
CA GLY A 225 -18.12 9.66 -2.42
C GLY A 225 -16.93 9.21 -1.55
N ALA A 226 -17.16 8.85 -0.29
CA ALA A 226 -16.10 8.41 0.62
C ALA A 226 -15.90 6.89 0.64
N PHE A 227 -16.86 6.12 0.13
CA PHE A 227 -16.68 4.69 -0.04
C PHE A 227 -15.67 4.42 -1.15
N SER A 228 -14.66 3.59 -0.86
CA SER A 228 -13.74 3.13 -1.91
C SER A 228 -14.47 2.34 -2.99
N GLN A 229 -15.60 1.69 -2.64
CA GLN A 229 -16.43 0.89 -3.52
C GLN A 229 -17.93 1.14 -3.28
N ASN A 230 -18.62 1.71 -4.26
CA ASN A 230 -20.08 1.83 -4.26
C ASN A 230 -20.71 0.64 -4.99
N LEU A 231 -21.29 -0.29 -4.24
CA LEU A 231 -21.92 -1.50 -4.78
C LEU A 231 -23.31 -1.25 -5.42
N TRP A 232 -23.85 -0.04 -5.24
CA TRP A 232 -25.21 0.33 -5.66
C TRP A 232 -25.24 1.30 -6.85
N GLU A 233 -24.07 1.74 -7.34
CA GLU A 233 -24.01 2.57 -8.54
C GLU A 233 -24.48 1.76 -9.76
N ARG A 234 -25.68 2.08 -10.24
CA ARG A 234 -26.17 1.59 -11.52
C ARG A 234 -25.15 1.99 -12.58
N LYS A 235 -24.72 1.03 -13.40
CA LYS A 235 -23.95 1.30 -14.62
C LYS A 235 -24.63 2.44 -15.37
N SER A 236 -23.99 3.60 -15.42
CA SER A 236 -24.27 4.59 -16.46
C SER A 236 -23.90 3.92 -17.77
N SER A 237 -24.93 3.60 -18.55
CA SER A 237 -24.86 3.14 -19.94
C SER A 237 -24.04 4.07 -20.82
#